data_AF-A0A438D312-F1
#
_entry.id   AF-A0A438D312-F1
#
_cell.length_a   1.000
_cell.length_b   1.000
_cell.length_c   1.000
_cell.angle_alpha   90.00
_cell.angle_beta   90.00
_cell.angle_gamma   90.00
#
_symmetry.space_group_name_H-M   'P 1'
#
loop_
_entity.id
_entity.type
_entity.pdbx_description
1 polymer ?
#
loop_
_entity_poly.entity_id
_entity_poly.type
_entity_poly.pdbx_seq_one_letter_code
_entity_poly.pdbx_strand_id
1 'polypeptide(L)'
;MDSTQTSSGYSNMGFSPDSNYLLLGDYVDRGKQSIETISLLLCYKIKYPDNFFLLRGNHECASINRIYGFYDECKRRFSVRLWKIFTDCFNCLPVAAIIENKILCMHGGLSPEIESLDQIRAIERPVDVPDQGLLCDLLWADPDRDIKGWGENDRGVSYTFGADKVAEFLKKHDLDLICRAHQVVEDGYEFFAERQLVTIFSAPNYCGEFNNAGALMSVDASLLCSFQILKPFKAKE
;
A
#
# COMPACT_ATOMS: atom_id res chain seq x y z
N MET A 1 1.57 -2.47 -11.96
CA MET A 1 0.22 -2.37 -12.58
C MET A 1 0.35 -2.02 -14.05
N ASP A 2 -0.58 -2.46 -14.90
CA ASP A 2 -0.74 -1.95 -16.27
C ASP A 2 -1.55 -0.65 -16.23
N SER A 3 -1.16 0.37 -17.02
CA SER A 3 -1.89 1.64 -17.10
C SER A 3 -3.37 1.45 -17.46
N THR A 4 -3.69 0.41 -18.22
CA THR A 4 -5.07 0.03 -18.56
C THR A 4 -5.86 -0.51 -17.36
N GLN A 5 -5.21 -1.18 -16.41
CA GLN A 5 -5.85 -1.71 -15.20
C GLN A 5 -6.19 -0.59 -14.20
N THR A 6 -5.33 0.43 -14.09
CA THR A 6 -5.67 1.62 -13.30
C THR A 6 -6.90 2.32 -13.85
N SER A 7 -7.01 2.50 -15.18
CA SER A 7 -8.20 3.12 -15.79
C SER A 7 -9.50 2.31 -15.62
N SER A 8 -9.43 0.97 -15.63
CA SER A 8 -10.59 0.08 -15.47
C SER A 8 -11.13 0.08 -14.03
N GLY A 9 -10.23 0.16 -13.03
CA GLY A 9 -10.63 0.29 -11.63
C GLY A 9 -11.35 1.62 -11.33
N TYR A 10 -10.85 2.72 -11.90
CA TYR A 10 -11.47 4.04 -11.73
C TYR A 10 -12.80 4.20 -12.48
N SER A 11 -12.97 3.58 -13.66
CA SER A 11 -14.21 3.75 -14.44
C SER A 11 -15.46 3.23 -13.74
N ASN A 12 -15.35 2.24 -12.86
CA ASN A 12 -16.49 1.68 -12.12
C ASN A 12 -16.79 2.43 -10.80
N MET A 13 -15.80 3.17 -10.26
CA MET A 13 -15.91 3.91 -8.99
C MET A 13 -16.06 5.42 -9.18
N GLY A 14 -16.01 5.91 -10.42
CA GLY A 14 -15.93 7.33 -10.75
C GLY A 14 -14.48 7.84 -10.75
N PHE A 15 -14.16 8.78 -11.62
CA PHE A 15 -12.85 9.41 -11.59
C PHE A 15 -12.81 10.51 -10.52
N SER A 16 -11.63 10.80 -9.96
CA SER A 16 -11.49 11.99 -9.12
C SER A 16 -11.83 13.25 -9.94
N PRO A 17 -12.67 14.18 -9.42
CA PRO A 17 -13.02 14.37 -8.01
C PRO A 17 -14.36 13.76 -7.54
N ASP A 18 -15.05 12.96 -8.35
CA ASP A 18 -16.37 12.39 -7.97
C ASP A 18 -16.25 11.38 -6.83
N SER A 19 -15.06 10.77 -6.68
CA SER A 19 -14.67 9.88 -5.58
C SER A 19 -13.32 10.28 -4.99
N ASN A 20 -13.19 10.11 -3.67
CA ASN A 20 -11.94 10.28 -2.95
C ASN A 20 -11.12 8.99 -2.95
N TYR A 21 -9.81 9.10 -3.11
CA TYR A 21 -8.91 7.96 -3.21
C TYR A 21 -7.77 8.03 -2.21
N LEU A 22 -7.53 6.91 -1.52
CA LEU A 22 -6.34 6.65 -0.73
C LEU A 22 -5.68 5.38 -1.28
N LEU A 23 -4.48 5.51 -1.84
CA LEU A 23 -3.70 4.37 -2.29
C LEU A 23 -2.65 4.00 -1.26
N LEU A 24 -2.41 2.70 -1.10
CA LEU A 24 -1.62 2.13 -0.01
C LEU A 24 -0.16 1.82 -0.39
N GLY A 25 0.40 2.42 -1.46
CA GLY A 25 1.79 2.16 -1.88
C GLY A 25 1.95 1.10 -2.98
N ASP A 26 3.21 0.79 -3.31
CA ASP A 26 3.66 -0.17 -4.33
C ASP A 26 3.15 0.16 -5.74
N TYR A 27 3.48 1.36 -6.20
CA TYR A 27 3.09 1.91 -7.49
C TYR A 27 4.01 1.45 -8.63
N VAL A 28 5.27 1.15 -8.29
CA VAL A 28 6.34 0.82 -9.22
C VAL A 28 6.84 -0.60 -9.04
N ASP A 29 7.77 -1.01 -9.92
CA ASP A 29 8.36 -2.36 -10.00
C ASP A 29 7.39 -3.45 -10.48
N ARG A 30 7.99 -4.56 -10.96
CA ARG A 30 7.33 -5.82 -11.39
C ARG A 30 6.28 -5.72 -12.50
N GLY A 31 5.80 -4.51 -12.82
CA GLY A 31 4.96 -4.19 -13.96
C GLY A 31 5.75 -3.65 -15.15
N LYS A 32 5.08 -3.51 -16.30
CA LYS A 32 5.70 -3.04 -17.56
C LYS A 32 5.70 -1.52 -17.75
N GLN A 33 4.90 -0.80 -16.98
CA GLN A 33 4.58 0.62 -17.17
C GLN A 33 4.56 1.37 -15.83
N SER A 34 5.63 1.22 -15.05
CA SER A 34 5.72 1.86 -13.73
C SER A 34 5.77 3.38 -13.87
N ILE A 35 6.47 3.90 -14.89
CA ILE A 35 6.58 5.36 -15.12
C ILE A 35 5.21 5.97 -15.41
N GLU A 36 4.41 5.36 -16.28
CA GLU A 36 3.05 5.82 -16.56
C GLU A 36 2.17 5.76 -15.32
N THR A 37 2.24 4.65 -14.58
CA THR A 37 1.44 4.44 -13.35
C THR A 37 1.72 5.54 -12.34
N ILE A 38 2.97 5.73 -11.93
CA ILE A 38 3.30 6.73 -10.92
C ILE A 38 3.07 8.17 -11.42
N SER A 39 3.35 8.44 -12.71
CA SER A 39 3.14 9.78 -13.27
C SER A 39 1.66 10.16 -13.25
N LEU A 40 0.76 9.22 -13.59
CA LEU A 40 -0.68 9.47 -13.54
C LEU A 40 -1.15 9.74 -12.10
N LEU A 41 -0.69 8.95 -11.14
CA LEU A 41 -1.04 9.11 -9.72
C LEU A 41 -0.55 10.46 -9.17
N LEU A 42 0.68 10.87 -9.50
CA LEU A 42 1.22 12.17 -9.12
C LEU A 42 0.46 13.32 -9.79
N CYS A 43 0.07 13.18 -11.07
CA CYS A 43 -0.79 14.16 -11.74
C CYS A 43 -2.14 14.31 -11.04
N TYR A 44 -2.77 13.21 -10.61
CA TYR A 44 -4.00 13.29 -9.81
C TYR A 44 -3.76 13.91 -8.44
N LYS A 45 -2.65 13.61 -7.77
CA LYS A 45 -2.30 14.24 -6.50
C LYS A 45 -2.12 15.76 -6.64
N ILE A 46 -1.50 16.21 -7.72
CA ILE A 46 -1.33 17.64 -8.02
C ILE A 46 -2.66 18.30 -8.35
N LYS A 47 -3.51 17.62 -9.14
CA LYS A 47 -4.78 18.17 -9.61
C LYS A 47 -5.86 18.20 -8.52
N TYR A 48 -5.91 17.20 -7.66
CA TYR A 48 -6.91 17.02 -6.62
C TYR A 48 -6.24 16.72 -5.26
N PRO A 49 -5.48 17.68 -4.71
CA PRO A 49 -4.65 17.45 -3.53
C PRO A 49 -5.43 17.07 -2.27
N ASP A 50 -6.70 17.46 -2.19
CA ASP A 50 -7.57 17.21 -1.03
C ASP A 50 -8.50 15.99 -1.22
N ASN A 51 -8.46 15.34 -2.39
CA ASN A 51 -9.33 14.19 -2.72
C ASN A 51 -8.52 12.95 -3.13
N PHE A 52 -7.23 13.10 -3.44
CA PHE A 52 -6.36 12.02 -3.91
C PHE A 52 -5.12 11.93 -3.03
N PHE A 53 -4.89 10.75 -2.44
CA PHE A 53 -3.85 10.52 -1.45
C PHE A 53 -3.04 9.28 -1.80
N LEU A 54 -1.73 9.38 -1.62
CA LEU A 54 -0.75 8.33 -1.92
C LEU A 54 0.05 8.07 -0.65
N LEU A 55 -0.05 6.86 -0.10
CA LEU A 55 0.87 6.40 0.93
C LEU A 55 2.15 5.83 0.29
N ARG A 56 3.21 5.73 1.08
CA ARG A 56 4.45 5.06 0.69
C ARG A 56 4.29 3.55 0.86
N GLY A 57 4.69 2.77 -0.14
CA GLY A 57 4.93 1.34 -0.02
C GLY A 57 6.41 1.02 0.10
N ASN A 58 6.76 -0.26 0.30
CA ASN A 58 8.15 -0.66 0.41
C ASN A 58 8.90 -0.60 -0.93
N HIS A 59 8.19 -0.60 -2.06
CA HIS A 59 8.79 -0.39 -3.39
C HIS A 59 9.08 1.10 -3.70
N GLU A 60 8.55 2.05 -2.93
CA GLU A 60 8.90 3.46 -3.01
C GLU A 60 10.16 3.82 -2.20
N CYS A 61 11.19 2.97 -2.27
CA CYS A 61 12.53 3.24 -1.72
C CYS A 61 13.63 2.83 -2.70
N ALA A 62 14.79 3.50 -2.60
CA ALA A 62 15.86 3.36 -3.59
C ALA A 62 16.44 1.94 -3.63
N SER A 63 16.63 1.31 -2.48
CA SER A 63 17.23 -0.03 -2.38
C SER A 63 16.41 -1.10 -3.10
N ILE A 64 15.09 -1.04 -2.99
CA ILE A 64 14.17 -2.02 -3.59
C ILE A 64 13.98 -1.74 -5.09
N ASN A 65 13.56 -0.54 -5.46
CA ASN A 65 13.23 -0.26 -6.86
C ASN A 65 14.45 -0.10 -7.78
N ARG A 66 15.66 -0.16 -7.21
CA ARG A 66 16.90 -0.36 -7.95
C ARG A 66 17.01 -1.73 -8.59
N ILE A 67 16.38 -2.75 -7.98
CA ILE A 67 16.54 -4.17 -8.30
C ILE A 67 15.29 -4.75 -8.96
N TYR A 68 14.10 -4.31 -8.57
CA TYR A 68 12.82 -4.92 -9.00
C TYR A 68 12.17 -4.29 -10.25
N GLY A 69 12.87 -3.37 -10.93
CA GLY A 69 12.61 -3.00 -12.32
C GLY A 69 12.48 -1.50 -12.60
N PHE A 70 12.07 -0.67 -11.65
CA PHE A 70 11.78 0.74 -11.91
C PHE A 70 13.01 1.55 -12.31
N TYR A 71 14.16 1.30 -11.67
CA TYR A 71 15.42 1.91 -12.08
C TYR A 71 15.74 1.58 -13.54
N ASP A 72 15.64 0.31 -13.93
CA ASP A 72 15.97 -0.11 -15.29
C ASP A 72 14.97 0.44 -16.30
N GLU A 73 13.69 0.55 -15.93
CA GLU A 73 12.67 1.24 -16.74
C GLU A 73 13.05 2.72 -16.97
N CYS A 74 13.38 3.45 -15.90
CA CYS A 74 13.80 4.86 -15.97
C CYS A 74 15.08 5.03 -16.79
N LYS A 75 16.10 4.21 -16.55
CA LYS A 75 17.38 4.25 -17.26
C LYS A 75 17.20 3.96 -18.75
N ARG A 76 16.40 2.96 -19.10
CA ARG A 76 16.19 2.53 -20.49
C ARG A 76 15.38 3.54 -21.30
N ARG A 77 14.33 4.12 -20.70
CA ARG A 77 13.38 5.00 -21.42
C ARG A 77 13.75 6.48 -21.34
N PHE A 78 14.48 6.88 -20.29
CA PHE A 78 14.83 8.27 -20.04
C PHE A 78 16.28 8.37 -19.52
N SER A 79 16.48 8.47 -18.21
CA SER A 79 17.79 8.61 -17.61
C SER A 79 17.82 8.16 -16.15
N VAL A 80 19.01 7.88 -15.64
CA VAL A 80 19.24 7.63 -14.21
C VAL A 80 18.88 8.86 -13.36
N ARG A 81 18.98 10.07 -13.92
CA ARG A 81 18.56 11.30 -13.23
C ARG A 81 17.07 11.29 -12.94
N LEU A 82 16.23 10.78 -13.85
CA LEU A 82 14.80 10.68 -13.63
C LEU A 82 14.47 9.77 -12.45
N TRP A 83 15.14 8.61 -12.35
CA TRP A 83 14.98 7.70 -11.21
C TRP A 83 15.30 8.40 -9.89
N LYS A 84 16.41 9.16 -9.81
CA LYS A 84 16.75 9.94 -8.59
C LYS A 84 15.66 10.95 -8.21
N ILE A 85 15.07 11.63 -9.19
CA ILE A 85 13.97 12.58 -8.94
C ILE A 85 12.74 11.85 -8.37
N PHE A 86 12.41 10.66 -8.88
CA PHE A 86 11.35 9.84 -8.29
C PHE A 86 11.71 9.39 -6.87
N THR A 87 12.96 8.99 -6.61
CA THR A 87 13.43 8.66 -5.26
C THR A 87 13.25 9.85 -4.30
N ASP A 88 13.65 11.06 -4.70
CA ASP A 88 13.47 12.26 -3.88
C ASP A 88 11.98 12.51 -3.58
N CYS A 89 11.10 12.30 -4.57
CA CYS A 89 9.66 12.38 -4.40
C CYS A 89 9.13 11.31 -3.43
N PHE A 90 9.56 10.07 -3.57
CA PHE A 90 9.15 8.94 -2.73
C PHE A 90 9.56 9.12 -1.27
N ASN A 91 10.73 9.69 -1.03
CA ASN A 91 11.21 10.03 0.31
C ASN A 91 10.31 11.05 1.04
N CYS A 92 9.42 11.74 0.32
CA CYS A 92 8.46 12.69 0.86
C CYS A 92 7.05 12.11 1.06
N LEU A 93 6.77 10.88 0.64
CA LEU A 93 5.43 10.30 0.76
C LEU A 93 5.03 10.07 2.23
N PRO A 94 3.76 10.30 2.60
CA PRO A 94 3.24 9.92 3.92
C PRO A 94 3.20 8.40 4.05
N VAL A 95 3.32 7.89 5.28
CA VAL A 95 3.47 6.43 5.52
C VAL A 95 2.22 5.79 6.11
N ALA A 96 1.31 6.60 6.65
CA ALA A 96 0.02 6.15 7.14
C ALA A 96 -1.05 7.24 6.98
N ALA A 97 -2.31 6.84 7.04
CA ALA A 97 -3.47 7.72 7.11
C ALA A 97 -4.48 7.19 8.12
N ILE A 98 -5.31 8.07 8.65
CA ILE A 98 -6.43 7.70 9.51
C ILE A 98 -7.71 8.26 8.91
N ILE A 99 -8.68 7.38 8.65
CA ILE A 99 -10.00 7.74 8.12
C ILE A 99 -10.96 7.83 9.30
N GLU A 100 -11.60 8.99 9.47
CA GLU A 100 -12.63 9.28 10.49
C GLU A 100 -12.23 8.85 11.92
N ASN A 101 -10.93 8.95 12.25
CA ASN A 101 -10.37 8.51 13.53
C ASN A 101 -10.63 7.02 13.89
N LYS A 102 -11.02 6.18 12.92
CA LYS A 102 -11.42 4.78 13.17
C LYS A 102 -10.66 3.76 12.33
N ILE A 103 -10.23 4.11 11.13
CA ILE A 103 -9.51 3.18 10.24
C ILE A 103 -8.08 3.67 10.05
N LEU A 104 -7.10 2.91 10.55
CA LEU A 104 -5.69 3.16 10.29
C LEU A 104 -5.27 2.46 9.00
N CYS A 105 -4.73 3.24 8.06
CA CYS A 105 -4.27 2.76 6.77
C CYS A 105 -2.75 2.87 6.67
N MET A 106 -2.07 1.80 6.25
CA MET A 106 -0.63 1.77 5.96
C MET A 106 -0.32 0.69 4.92
N HIS A 107 0.91 0.65 4.39
CA HIS A 107 1.27 -0.38 3.41
C HIS A 107 1.54 -1.74 4.07
N GLY A 108 2.52 -1.75 4.98
CA GLY A 108 3.03 -2.85 5.77
C GLY A 108 2.05 -3.21 6.89
N GLY A 109 2.51 -3.12 8.13
CA GLY A 109 1.68 -3.44 9.27
C GLY A 109 2.17 -2.81 10.56
N LEU A 110 1.85 -3.44 11.68
CA LEU A 110 2.21 -2.92 12.99
C LEU A 110 3.71 -3.07 13.26
N SER A 111 4.24 -2.21 14.14
CA SER A 111 5.62 -2.27 14.64
C SER A 111 5.62 -2.63 16.13
N PRO A 112 6.58 -3.42 16.65
CA PRO A 112 6.76 -3.58 18.09
C PRO A 112 7.18 -2.27 18.78
N GLU A 113 7.70 -1.29 18.03
CA GLU A 113 8.16 0.00 18.56
C GLU A 113 7.04 1.06 18.63
N ILE A 114 5.85 0.77 18.10
CA ILE A 114 4.75 1.73 18.09
C ILE A 114 3.98 1.72 19.42
N GLU A 115 4.13 2.80 20.17
CA GLU A 115 3.40 3.05 21.41
C GLU A 115 2.33 4.13 21.25
N SER A 116 2.58 5.11 20.37
CA SER A 116 1.69 6.22 20.05
C SER A 116 1.69 6.50 18.55
N LEU A 117 0.52 6.88 18.03
CA LEU A 117 0.38 7.38 16.65
C LEU A 117 1.17 8.68 16.42
N ASP A 118 1.54 9.40 17.48
CA ASP A 118 2.42 10.57 17.38
C ASP A 118 3.83 10.20 16.91
N GLN A 119 4.31 8.98 17.15
CA GLN A 119 5.59 8.53 16.62
C GLN A 119 5.57 8.49 15.08
N ILE A 120 4.43 8.13 14.47
CA ILE A 120 4.27 8.20 13.01
C ILE A 120 4.31 9.66 12.54
N ARG A 121 3.63 10.57 13.26
CA ARG A 121 3.60 12.01 12.93
C ARG A 121 4.97 12.67 13.05
N ALA A 122 5.81 12.16 13.93
CA ALA A 122 7.17 12.66 14.18
C ALA A 122 8.21 12.22 13.14
N ILE A 123 7.86 11.32 12.21
CA ILE A 123 8.77 10.92 11.13
C ILE A 123 9.03 12.11 10.21
N GLU A 124 10.24 12.67 10.29
CA GLU A 124 10.68 13.77 9.45
C GLU A 124 10.85 13.31 7.99
N ARG A 125 10.50 14.18 7.05
CA ARG A 125 10.62 13.95 5.61
C ARG A 125 11.41 15.09 4.96
N PRO A 126 12.24 14.83 3.94
CA PRO A 126 12.44 13.55 3.26
C PRO A 126 13.29 12.55 4.08
N VAL A 127 12.97 11.27 3.98
CA VAL A 127 13.70 10.19 4.66
C VAL A 127 13.74 8.94 3.79
N ASP A 128 14.85 8.19 3.80
CA ASP A 128 14.91 6.88 3.16
C ASP A 128 14.33 5.80 4.10
N VAL A 129 13.95 4.65 3.56
CA VAL A 129 13.44 3.55 4.40
C VAL A 129 14.63 2.84 5.05
N PRO A 130 14.74 2.83 6.40
CA PRO A 130 15.80 2.11 7.09
C PRO A 130 15.59 0.59 7.00
N ASP A 131 16.64 -0.18 7.28
CA ASP A 131 16.56 -1.65 7.28
C ASP A 131 15.77 -2.21 8.49
N GLN A 132 15.56 -1.41 9.53
CA GLN A 132 14.84 -1.78 10.76
C GLN A 132 14.16 -0.58 11.43
N GLY A 133 13.27 -0.86 12.40
CA GLY A 133 12.57 0.11 13.22
C GLY A 133 11.23 0.57 12.64
N LEU A 134 10.55 1.48 13.34
CA LEU A 134 9.17 1.88 13.04
C LEU A 134 8.85 2.13 11.55
N LEU A 135 9.66 2.92 10.83
CA LEU A 135 9.40 3.21 9.42
C LEU A 135 9.54 1.96 8.53
N CYS A 136 10.50 1.08 8.83
CA CYS A 136 10.63 -0.20 8.13
C CYS A 136 9.37 -1.03 8.35
N ASP A 137 8.94 -1.17 9.60
CA ASP A 137 7.82 -2.04 9.97
C ASP A 137 6.47 -1.60 9.39
N LEU A 138 6.21 -0.29 9.37
CA LEU A 138 5.01 0.28 8.73
C LEU A 138 4.91 -0.04 7.22
N LEU A 139 6.01 -0.43 6.59
CA LEU A 139 6.10 -0.76 5.17
C LEU A 139 6.34 -2.25 4.90
N TRP A 140 6.77 -3.05 5.88
CA TRP A 140 7.20 -4.43 5.66
C TRP A 140 6.52 -5.49 6.53
N ALA A 141 5.95 -5.10 7.68
CA ALA A 141 5.39 -6.07 8.61
C ALA A 141 4.15 -6.77 8.04
N ASP A 142 3.96 -8.03 8.41
CA ASP A 142 2.85 -8.87 7.91
C ASP A 142 2.03 -9.49 9.04
N PRO A 143 0.68 -9.56 8.91
CA PRO A 143 -0.13 -10.36 9.83
C PRO A 143 0.12 -11.86 9.60
N ASP A 144 0.12 -12.64 10.68
CA ASP A 144 0.29 -14.09 10.64
C ASP A 144 -0.75 -14.77 11.57
N ARG A 145 -1.44 -15.78 11.03
CA ARG A 145 -2.53 -16.51 11.69
C ARG A 145 -2.02 -17.57 12.67
N ASP A 146 -0.81 -18.04 12.48
CA ASP A 146 -0.26 -19.20 13.18
C ASP A 146 0.58 -18.79 14.41
N ILE A 147 0.70 -17.50 14.68
CA ILE A 147 1.49 -16.96 15.79
C ILE A 147 0.65 -16.17 16.80
N LYS A 148 1.23 -16.01 17.99
CA LYS A 148 0.76 -15.09 19.02
C LYS A 148 1.88 -14.11 19.36
N GLY A 149 1.58 -12.82 19.39
CA GLY A 149 2.57 -11.78 19.62
C GLY A 149 3.31 -11.38 18.34
N TRP A 150 4.64 -11.25 18.44
CA TRP A 150 5.53 -10.89 17.33
C TRP A 150 6.36 -12.09 16.90
N GLY A 151 6.56 -12.27 15.60
CA GLY A 151 7.35 -13.34 15.03
C GLY A 151 8.40 -12.83 14.04
N GLU A 152 9.26 -13.74 13.58
CA GLU A 152 10.16 -13.49 12.47
C GLU A 152 9.37 -13.41 11.16
N ASN A 153 9.85 -12.60 10.21
CA ASN A 153 9.22 -12.45 8.91
C ASN A 153 10.05 -13.20 7.85
N ASP A 154 9.41 -14.09 7.10
CA ASP A 154 10.03 -14.89 6.04
C ASP A 154 10.65 -14.05 4.92
N ARG A 155 10.29 -12.76 4.83
CA ARG A 155 10.93 -11.79 3.92
C ARG A 155 12.36 -11.44 4.33
N GLY A 156 12.79 -11.81 5.53
CA GLY A 156 14.10 -11.45 6.10
C GLY A 156 14.20 -9.98 6.52
N VAL A 157 13.07 -9.28 6.66
CA VAL A 157 12.98 -7.87 7.07
C VAL A 157 11.71 -7.67 7.89
N SER A 158 11.80 -6.80 8.92
CA SER A 158 10.70 -6.53 9.85
C SER A 158 10.17 -7.79 10.56
N TYR A 159 8.89 -7.77 10.96
CA TYR A 159 8.26 -8.74 11.84
C TYR A 159 6.96 -9.28 11.23
N THR A 160 6.52 -10.42 11.75
CA THR A 160 5.13 -10.86 11.67
C THR A 160 4.40 -10.51 12.97
N PHE A 161 3.07 -10.34 12.91
CA PHE A 161 2.26 -10.06 14.10
C PHE A 161 0.94 -10.83 14.13
N GLY A 162 0.61 -11.34 15.32
CA GLY A 162 -0.59 -12.14 15.56
C GLY A 162 -1.87 -11.30 15.72
N ALA A 163 -3.01 -11.99 15.71
CA ALA A 163 -4.32 -11.37 15.92
C ALA A 163 -4.46 -10.65 17.27
N ASP A 164 -3.75 -11.13 18.30
CA ASP A 164 -3.70 -10.51 19.61
C ASP A 164 -3.09 -9.10 19.56
N LYS A 165 -2.10 -8.88 18.69
CA LYS A 165 -1.47 -7.57 18.50
C LYS A 165 -2.33 -6.58 17.76
N VAL A 166 -3.12 -7.05 16.80
CA VAL A 166 -4.16 -6.24 16.15
C VAL A 166 -5.19 -5.78 17.19
N ALA A 167 -5.75 -6.70 17.96
CA ALA A 167 -6.77 -6.40 18.96
C ALA A 167 -6.27 -5.46 20.07
N GLU A 168 -5.04 -5.70 20.57
CA GLU A 168 -4.39 -4.85 21.56
C GLU A 168 -4.21 -3.42 21.04
N PHE A 169 -3.67 -3.27 19.82
CA PHE A 169 -3.40 -1.98 19.20
C PHE A 169 -4.68 -1.18 18.97
N LEU A 170 -5.69 -1.79 18.34
CA LEU A 170 -6.96 -1.12 18.06
C LEU A 170 -7.65 -0.64 19.33
N LYS A 171 -7.69 -1.50 20.36
CA LYS A 171 -8.26 -1.15 21.67
C LYS A 171 -7.50 0.01 22.32
N LYS A 172 -6.16 -0.01 22.27
CA LYS A 172 -5.31 1.04 22.86
C LYS A 172 -5.53 2.39 22.21
N HIS A 173 -5.79 2.41 20.90
CA HIS A 173 -5.88 3.64 20.11
C HIS A 173 -7.32 4.05 19.75
N ASP A 174 -8.34 3.36 20.29
CA ASP A 174 -9.76 3.56 19.97
C ASP A 174 -10.08 3.53 18.46
N LEU A 175 -9.46 2.57 17.77
CA LEU A 175 -9.64 2.31 16.35
C LEU A 175 -10.51 1.05 16.15
N ASP A 176 -11.17 0.97 15.00
CA ASP A 176 -12.05 -0.15 14.65
C ASP A 176 -11.39 -1.12 13.64
N LEU A 177 -10.52 -0.61 12.76
CA LEU A 177 -9.97 -1.38 11.64
C LEU A 177 -8.54 -0.94 11.29
N ILE A 178 -7.69 -1.92 10.97
CA ILE A 178 -6.46 -1.71 10.20
C ILE A 178 -6.71 -2.07 8.74
N CYS A 179 -6.42 -1.15 7.82
CA CYS A 179 -6.45 -1.39 6.38
C CYS A 179 -5.02 -1.38 5.84
N ARG A 180 -4.59 -2.46 5.18
CA ARG A 180 -3.21 -2.59 4.69
C ARG A 180 -3.10 -3.26 3.34
N ALA A 181 -1.89 -3.33 2.76
CA ALA A 181 -1.64 -3.90 1.43
C ALA A 181 -0.54 -5.00 1.44
N HIS A 182 0.52 -4.87 0.63
CA HIS A 182 1.77 -5.66 0.61
C HIS A 182 1.69 -7.16 0.29
N GLN A 183 0.68 -7.89 0.78
CA GLN A 183 0.50 -9.32 0.54
C GLN A 183 -0.51 -9.56 -0.58
N VAL A 184 -0.15 -10.42 -1.53
CA VAL A 184 -1.07 -10.91 -2.56
C VAL A 184 -2.09 -11.82 -1.88
N VAL A 185 -3.38 -11.56 -2.11
CA VAL A 185 -4.50 -12.35 -1.59
C VAL A 185 -5.43 -12.73 -2.74
N GLU A 186 -6.03 -13.91 -2.68
CA GLU A 186 -6.71 -14.55 -3.82
C GLU A 186 -7.82 -13.68 -4.42
N ASP A 187 -8.72 -13.15 -3.59
CA ASP A 187 -9.85 -12.33 -4.02
C ASP A 187 -9.53 -10.82 -4.12
N GLY A 188 -8.26 -10.45 -3.97
CA GLY A 188 -7.82 -9.06 -3.91
C GLY A 188 -8.11 -8.36 -2.57
N TYR A 189 -8.87 -8.99 -1.66
CA TYR A 189 -8.94 -8.60 -0.26
C TYR A 189 -9.00 -9.82 0.66
N GLU A 190 -8.53 -9.68 1.90
CA GLU A 190 -8.65 -10.72 2.92
C GLU A 190 -8.78 -10.12 4.32
N PHE A 191 -9.71 -10.65 5.13
CA PHE A 191 -9.85 -10.26 6.53
C PHE A 191 -9.00 -11.12 7.47
N PHE A 192 -8.49 -10.49 8.51
CA PHE A 192 -7.71 -11.07 9.59
C PHE A 192 -8.25 -10.58 10.96
N ALA A 193 -7.88 -11.29 12.04
CA ALA A 193 -8.22 -10.94 13.43
C ALA A 193 -9.70 -10.57 13.62
N GLU A 194 -10.62 -11.50 13.35
CA GLU A 194 -12.07 -11.24 13.50
C GLU A 194 -12.57 -10.01 12.72
N ARG A 195 -11.97 -9.77 11.54
CA ARG A 195 -12.26 -8.63 10.64
C ARG A 195 -11.76 -7.28 11.16
N GLN A 196 -10.91 -7.27 12.17
CA GLN A 196 -10.25 -6.08 12.70
C GLN A 196 -9.05 -5.62 11.85
N LEU A 197 -8.58 -6.46 10.92
CA LEU A 197 -7.62 -6.07 9.89
C LEU A 197 -8.09 -6.56 8.53
N VAL A 198 -7.88 -5.75 7.50
CA VAL A 198 -8.10 -6.11 6.10
C VAL A 198 -6.86 -5.86 5.27
N THR A 199 -6.46 -6.85 4.49
CA THR A 199 -5.44 -6.73 3.45
C THR A 199 -6.15 -6.44 2.12
N ILE A 200 -5.71 -5.42 1.38
CA ILE A 200 -6.18 -5.05 0.04
C ILE A 200 -5.03 -5.16 -0.95
N PHE A 201 -5.27 -5.86 -2.04
CA PHE A 201 -4.34 -5.99 -3.15
C PHE A 201 -5.05 -5.66 -4.45
N SER A 202 -4.58 -4.64 -5.18
CA SER A 202 -5.31 -4.09 -6.34
C SER A 202 -4.72 -4.47 -7.71
N ALA A 203 -3.66 -5.29 -7.75
CA ALA A 203 -3.04 -5.76 -9.00
C ALA A 203 -3.52 -7.18 -9.34
N PRO A 204 -4.52 -7.35 -10.24
CA PRO A 204 -4.96 -8.67 -10.66
C PRO A 204 -3.91 -9.37 -11.52
N ASN A 205 -3.90 -10.70 -11.48
CA ASN A 205 -2.91 -11.53 -12.19
C ASN A 205 -1.47 -11.09 -11.90
N TYR A 206 -1.12 -10.95 -10.62
CA TYR A 206 0.14 -10.35 -10.22
C TYR A 206 1.34 -11.06 -10.86
N CYS A 207 2.27 -10.27 -11.40
CA CYS A 207 3.42 -10.72 -12.19
C CYS A 207 3.12 -11.66 -13.38
N GLY A 208 1.85 -11.92 -13.72
CA GLY A 208 1.47 -12.98 -14.66
C GLY A 208 1.67 -14.41 -14.13
N GLU A 209 1.96 -14.56 -12.83
CA GLU A 209 2.24 -15.84 -12.18
C GLU A 209 1.13 -16.24 -11.22
N PHE A 210 0.43 -15.26 -10.64
CA PHE A 210 -0.68 -15.47 -9.73
C PHE A 210 -2.01 -15.36 -10.48
N ASN A 211 -3.03 -16.11 -10.08
CA ASN A 211 -4.38 -15.98 -10.63
C ASN A 211 -5.30 -15.13 -9.73
N ASN A 212 -4.71 -14.24 -8.93
CA ASN A 212 -5.45 -13.41 -7.98
C ASN A 212 -6.30 -12.34 -8.68
N ALA A 213 -7.40 -11.96 -8.03
CA ALA A 213 -8.12 -10.74 -8.36
C ALA A 213 -7.43 -9.51 -7.73
N GLY A 214 -7.80 -8.33 -8.22
CA GLY A 214 -7.57 -7.07 -7.52
C GLY A 214 -8.83 -6.66 -6.77
N ALA A 215 -8.72 -5.91 -5.68
CA ALA A 215 -9.87 -5.29 -5.04
C ALA A 215 -9.65 -3.81 -4.73
N LEU A 216 -10.77 -3.10 -4.59
CA LEU A 216 -10.86 -1.77 -4.00
C LEU A 216 -11.86 -1.80 -2.86
N MET A 217 -11.50 -1.19 -1.74
CA MET A 217 -12.42 -0.99 -0.61
C MET A 217 -13.04 0.40 -0.69
N SER A 218 -14.37 0.46 -0.68
CA SER A 218 -15.13 1.70 -0.53
C SER A 218 -15.58 1.85 0.92
N VAL A 219 -15.35 3.02 1.50
CA VAL A 219 -15.80 3.38 2.84
C VAL A 219 -16.78 4.54 2.70
N ASP A 220 -18.01 4.34 3.15
CA ASP A 220 -19.03 5.39 3.11
C ASP A 220 -18.99 6.29 4.36
N ALA A 221 -19.86 7.30 4.40
CA ALA A 221 -19.95 8.24 5.52
C ALA A 221 -20.38 7.60 6.85
N SER A 222 -20.94 6.38 6.82
CA SER A 222 -21.27 5.58 8.01
C SER A 222 -20.16 4.60 8.41
N LEU A 223 -19.00 4.67 7.74
CA LEU A 223 -17.88 3.72 7.87
C LEU A 223 -18.21 2.30 7.41
N LEU A 224 -19.27 2.12 6.62
CA LEU A 224 -19.54 0.82 6.02
C LEU A 224 -18.51 0.54 4.93
N CYS A 225 -17.78 -0.55 5.12
CA CYS A 225 -16.78 -1.03 4.16
C CYS A 225 -17.41 -2.00 3.17
N SER A 226 -17.29 -1.72 1.87
CA SER A 226 -17.70 -2.60 0.78
C SER A 226 -16.55 -2.81 -0.21
N PHE A 227 -16.58 -3.90 -0.96
CA PHE A 227 -15.46 -4.32 -1.83
C PHE A 227 -15.92 -4.45 -3.27
N GLN A 228 -15.12 -3.88 -4.18
CA GLN A 228 -15.26 -4.09 -5.62
C GLN A 228 -14.10 -4.93 -6.11
N ILE A 229 -14.39 -6.06 -6.76
CA ILE A 229 -13.40 -7.04 -7.21
C ILE A 229 -13.16 -6.87 -8.70
N LEU A 230 -11.89 -6.66 -9.07
CA LEU A 230 -11.38 -6.65 -10.43
C LEU A 230 -10.79 -8.02 -10.75
N LYS A 231 -11.57 -8.86 -11.43
CA LYS A 231 -11.09 -10.16 -11.88
C LYS A 231 -10.00 -10.02 -12.94
N PRO A 232 -9.02 -10.95 -12.99
CA PRO A 232 -7.98 -10.92 -14.00
C PRO A 232 -8.57 -10.98 -15.40
N PHE A 233 -8.02 -10.16 -16.31
CA PHE A 233 -8.46 -10.11 -17.69
C PHE A 233 -8.05 -11.40 -18.39
N LYS A 234 -9.01 -12.27 -18.72
CA LYS A 234 -8.79 -13.37 -19.65
C LYS A 234 -8.83 -12.79 -21.05
N ALA A 235 -7.68 -12.76 -21.74
CA ALA A 235 -7.70 -12.55 -23.18
C ALA A 235 -8.61 -13.64 -23.79
N LYS A 236 -9.59 -13.25 -24.61
CA LYS A 236 -10.29 -14.22 -25.44
C LYS A 236 -9.25 -14.83 -26.38
N GLU A 237 -9.12 -16.15 -26.33
CA GLU A 237 -8.38 -16.94 -27.33
C GLU A 237 -8.92 -16.69 -28.75
#